data_AF-A0A7W9CNZ9-F1
#
_entry.id   AF-A0A7W9CNZ9-F1
#
_cell.length_a   1.000
_cell.length_b   1.000
_cell.length_c   1.000
_cell.angle_alpha   90.00
_cell.angle_beta   90.00
_cell.angle_gamma   90.00
#
_symmetry.space_group_name_H-M   'P 1'
#
loop_
_entity.id
_entity.type
_entity.pdbx_description
1 polymer ?
#
loop_
_entity_poly.entity_id
_entity_poly.type
_entity_poly.pdbx_seq_one_letter_code
_entity_poly.pdbx_strand_id
1 'polypeptide(L)'
;MEATWATIPWQPADTDWWRWFNAPGGTVSLRPDRYGTMRTIITRTLPRTERREPTARRTTAEQRALLRRTFGGTGWEVDRVLDALEDVDDLYVEVIGQVHAPQWSRRRVVLLGDAAYCPSPVTGMGTTLAVVGAYVLAGEIASHADLAEGLAAYERTLRPWVEEKQKLPPGAPRIANPTSRAGVAALRTVMRAAGTPLGRTLASRLTRAASSAETFTLPDYPDLLSSATAAALSGSPPLVESMRRHALAEAGHHSPTPPSLADRCGPGCAWNGIYHVVMDMLAGWSDFHVAMVGATAALAGLVIVAASVNIDKVVATGSVTSRLAASIATLVVAIVVSGLGLVPGLPLPWFGAMTIAAAIPAVGFQFHAASTLARDRQGPTRGRSLRSAIGFVPILAYFAAGALCLAGQPSGVGVSAVGTLMTIIVALLISWIALVEVLR
;
A
#
# COMPACT_ATOMS: atom_id res chain seq x y z
N MET A 1 6.46 -16.53 21.17
CA MET A 1 5.28 -15.96 21.89
C MET A 1 4.11 -16.87 21.57
N GLU A 2 2.93 -16.64 22.12
CA GLU A 2 1.71 -17.33 21.70
C GLU A 2 0.71 -16.26 21.27
N ALA A 3 0.02 -16.47 20.16
CA ALA A 3 -0.98 -15.57 19.66
C ALA A 3 -2.33 -16.27 19.52
N THR A 4 -3.38 -15.56 19.87
CA THR A 4 -4.77 -15.96 19.74
C THR A 4 -5.47 -15.00 18.80
N TRP A 5 -6.19 -15.54 17.83
CA TRP A 5 -7.04 -14.80 16.89
C TRP A 5 -8.48 -15.24 17.07
N ALA A 6 -9.40 -14.29 16.97
CA ALA A 6 -10.83 -14.55 16.90
C ALA A 6 -11.58 -13.39 16.24
N THR A 7 -12.84 -13.63 15.89
CA THR A 7 -13.78 -12.61 15.44
C THR A 7 -14.74 -12.28 16.55
N ILE A 8 -14.89 -11.00 16.88
CA ILE A 8 -15.85 -10.54 17.88
C ILE A 8 -16.85 -9.55 17.25
N PRO A 9 -18.08 -9.44 17.79
CA PRO A 9 -19.07 -8.50 17.30
C PRO A 9 -18.59 -7.04 17.40
N TRP A 10 -18.94 -6.25 16.38
CA TRP A 10 -18.77 -4.81 16.39
C TRP A 10 -19.71 -4.14 17.42
N GLN A 11 -19.25 -3.06 18.05
CA GLN A 11 -20.05 -2.22 18.94
C GLN A 11 -19.93 -0.73 18.57
N PRO A 12 -20.89 0.12 18.97
CA PRO A 12 -20.89 1.55 18.68
C PRO A 12 -19.63 2.33 19.10
N ALA A 13 -18.85 1.82 20.07
CA ALA A 13 -17.59 2.42 20.50
C ALA A 13 -16.36 1.99 19.66
N ASP A 14 -16.55 1.09 18.70
CA ASP A 14 -15.50 0.66 17.78
C ASP A 14 -15.30 1.67 16.65
N THR A 15 -14.06 1.72 16.14
CA THR A 15 -13.65 2.67 15.11
C THR A 15 -12.98 1.95 13.96
N ASP A 16 -12.81 2.66 12.85
CA ASP A 16 -12.14 2.16 11.65
C ASP A 16 -10.61 2.06 11.79
N TRP A 17 -10.08 2.24 13.01
CA TRP A 17 -8.66 2.16 13.31
C TRP A 17 -8.29 0.82 13.94
N TRP A 18 -7.15 0.27 13.54
CA TRP A 18 -6.52 -0.83 14.27
C TRP A 18 -5.95 -0.29 15.59
N ARG A 19 -6.56 -0.68 16.71
CA ARG A 19 -6.18 -0.24 18.06
C ARG A 19 -5.38 -1.31 18.78
N TRP A 20 -4.29 -0.90 19.42
CA TRP A 20 -3.36 -1.78 20.12
C TRP A 20 -3.26 -1.38 21.58
N PHE A 21 -3.25 -2.37 22.46
CA PHE A 21 -3.11 -2.18 23.90
C PHE A 21 -2.02 -3.09 24.46
N ASN A 22 -0.98 -2.48 25.03
CA ASN A 22 0.02 -3.21 25.80
C ASN A 22 -0.50 -3.44 27.23
N ALA A 23 -0.58 -4.72 27.61
CA ALA A 23 -0.94 -5.17 28.94
C ALA A 23 0.24 -5.92 29.57
N PRO A 24 0.32 -6.04 30.91
CA PRO A 24 1.32 -6.90 31.53
C PRO A 24 1.21 -8.33 30.98
N GLY A 25 2.30 -8.81 30.39
CA GLY A 25 2.36 -10.17 29.84
C GLY A 25 2.11 -10.26 28.33
N GLY A 26 1.76 -9.16 27.65
CA GLY A 26 1.49 -9.22 26.22
C GLY A 26 0.76 -8.01 25.62
N THR A 27 0.04 -8.25 24.53
CA THR A 27 -0.76 -7.24 23.83
C THR A 27 -2.15 -7.78 23.50
N VAL A 28 -3.12 -6.88 23.46
CA VAL A 28 -4.47 -7.11 22.93
C VAL A 28 -4.69 -6.08 21.83
N SER A 29 -5.22 -6.48 20.69
CA SER A 29 -5.53 -5.56 19.60
C SER A 29 -6.91 -5.82 19.01
N LEU A 30 -7.52 -4.76 18.47
CA LEU A 30 -8.81 -4.77 17.80
C LEU A 30 -8.67 -4.12 16.43
N ARG A 31 -8.94 -4.87 15.38
CA ARG A 31 -8.85 -4.44 13.99
C ARG A 31 -10.24 -4.55 13.32
N PRO A 32 -10.77 -3.50 12.70
CA PRO A 32 -12.01 -3.60 11.95
C PRO A 32 -11.83 -4.50 10.71
N ASP A 33 -12.91 -5.16 10.30
CA ASP A 33 -12.98 -5.84 9.02
C ASP A 33 -14.16 -5.37 8.15
N ARG A 34 -14.21 -5.87 6.91
CA ARG A 34 -15.23 -5.47 5.93
C ARG A 34 -16.60 -6.12 6.15
N TYR A 35 -16.75 -6.95 7.18
CA TYR A 35 -17.95 -7.74 7.43
C TYR A 35 -18.76 -7.23 8.62
N GLY A 36 -18.46 -6.03 9.12
CA GLY A 36 -19.15 -5.45 10.28
C GLY A 36 -18.77 -6.14 11.59
N THR A 37 -17.55 -6.69 11.68
CA THR A 37 -17.03 -7.33 12.89
C THR A 37 -15.65 -6.78 13.24
N MET A 38 -15.13 -7.17 14.41
CA MET A 38 -13.79 -6.82 14.84
C MET A 38 -12.93 -8.09 14.92
N ARG A 39 -11.74 -8.05 14.33
CA ARG A 39 -10.72 -9.08 14.52
C ARG A 39 -9.92 -8.75 15.77
N THR A 40 -9.89 -9.68 16.71
CA THR A 40 -9.01 -9.56 17.87
C THR A 40 -7.75 -10.39 17.70
N ILE A 41 -6.62 -9.84 18.13
CA ILE A 41 -5.35 -10.54 18.22
C ILE A 41 -4.79 -10.31 19.62
N ILE A 42 -4.65 -11.40 20.38
CA ILE A 42 -4.06 -11.38 21.72
C ILE A 42 -2.72 -12.09 21.66
N THR A 43 -1.63 -11.38 21.93
CA THR A 43 -0.29 -11.97 22.00
C THR A 43 0.13 -12.10 23.45
N ARG A 44 0.44 -13.32 23.89
CA ARG A 44 0.99 -13.62 25.21
C ARG A 44 2.47 -13.92 25.13
N THR A 45 3.23 -13.35 26.06
CA THR A 45 4.64 -13.68 26.23
C THR A 45 4.77 -14.99 26.99
N LEU A 46 5.37 -16.00 26.36
CA LEU A 46 5.62 -17.30 26.99
C LEU A 46 6.74 -17.22 28.05
N PRO A 47 6.55 -17.84 29.24
CA PRO A 47 7.64 -18.13 30.17
C PRO A 47 8.74 -18.98 29.52
N ARG A 48 9.94 -19.02 30.12
CA ARG A 48 11.06 -19.83 29.57
C ARG A 48 10.77 -21.34 29.59
N THR A 49 9.99 -21.82 30.55
CA THR A 49 9.60 -23.23 30.69
C THR A 49 8.69 -23.67 29.54
N GLU A 50 7.61 -22.93 29.28
CA GLU A 50 6.66 -23.21 28.18
C GLU A 50 7.27 -23.08 26.78
N ARG A 51 8.34 -22.29 26.61
CA ARG A 51 9.05 -22.18 25.32
C ARG A 51 9.73 -23.48 24.87
N ARG A 52 10.08 -24.37 25.80
CA ARG A 52 10.81 -25.60 25.48
C ARG A 52 9.89 -26.74 25.06
N GLU A 53 8.62 -26.70 25.47
CA GLU A 53 7.60 -27.70 25.15
C GLU A 53 6.29 -27.02 24.70
N PRO A 54 6.28 -26.40 23.51
CA PRO A 54 5.10 -25.70 23.00
C PRO A 54 3.93 -26.63 22.59
N THR A 55 4.09 -27.95 22.73
CA THR A 55 3.24 -28.99 22.16
C THR A 55 2.09 -29.45 23.06
N ALA A 56 1.97 -28.97 24.30
CA ALA A 56 0.82 -29.26 25.15
C ALA A 56 -0.43 -28.58 24.57
N ARG A 57 -1.20 -29.31 23.77
CA ARG A 57 -2.47 -28.83 23.22
C ARG A 57 -3.43 -28.52 24.36
N ARG A 58 -3.71 -27.24 24.56
CA ARG A 58 -4.77 -26.78 25.49
C ARG A 58 -6.12 -26.88 24.80
N THR A 59 -7.13 -27.32 25.52
CA THR A 59 -8.53 -27.21 25.11
C THR A 59 -8.92 -25.72 24.98
N THR A 60 -9.96 -25.42 24.19
CA THR A 60 -10.47 -24.05 24.04
C THR A 60 -10.83 -23.43 25.40
N ALA A 61 -11.42 -24.20 26.32
CA ALA A 61 -11.75 -23.75 27.67
C ALA A 61 -10.50 -23.37 28.50
N GLU A 62 -9.44 -24.19 28.43
CA GLU A 62 -8.17 -23.87 29.10
C GLU A 62 -7.49 -22.63 28.52
N GLN A 63 -7.59 -22.43 27.20
CA GLN A 63 -7.07 -21.24 26.52
C GLN A 63 -7.80 -19.98 26.97
N ARG A 64 -9.14 -19.99 26.95
CA ARG A 64 -9.97 -18.85 27.43
C ARG A 64 -9.67 -18.52 28.89
N ALA A 65 -9.64 -19.53 29.75
CA ALA A 65 -9.31 -19.35 31.16
C ALA A 65 -7.89 -18.78 31.36
N LEU A 66 -6.92 -19.19 30.54
CA LEU A 66 -5.56 -18.66 30.58
C LEU A 66 -5.51 -17.18 30.16
N LEU A 67 -6.21 -16.81 29.09
CA LEU A 67 -6.31 -15.42 28.63
C LEU A 67 -6.99 -14.54 29.69
N ARG A 68 -8.10 -15.02 30.28
CA ARG A 68 -8.82 -14.34 31.37
C ARG A 68 -7.94 -14.10 32.60
N ARG A 69 -7.19 -15.12 33.04
CA ARG A 69 -6.24 -14.98 34.16
C ARG A 69 -5.10 -14.01 33.86
N THR A 70 -4.63 -13.95 32.62
CA THR A 70 -3.47 -13.13 32.24
C THR A 70 -3.85 -11.67 32.03
N PHE A 71 -4.98 -11.42 31.38
CA PHE A 71 -5.34 -10.09 30.88
C PHE A 71 -6.57 -9.47 31.56
N GLY A 72 -7.33 -10.24 32.34
CA GLY A 72 -8.52 -9.74 33.03
C GLY A 72 -8.22 -8.55 33.94
N GLY A 73 -9.07 -7.53 33.91
CA GLY A 73 -8.94 -6.34 34.73
C GLY A 73 -7.71 -5.47 34.41
N THR A 74 -7.08 -5.66 33.24
CA THR A 74 -5.94 -4.82 32.82
C THR A 74 -6.36 -3.46 32.24
N GLY A 75 -7.68 -3.24 32.06
CA GLY A 75 -8.28 -2.00 31.57
C GLY A 75 -8.51 -1.98 30.06
N TRP A 76 -8.85 -0.81 29.52
CA TRP A 76 -9.29 -0.65 28.12
C TRP A 76 -10.49 -1.56 27.80
N GLU A 77 -10.56 -2.13 26.61
CA GLU A 77 -11.63 -3.02 26.12
C GLU A 77 -11.33 -4.51 26.41
N VAL A 78 -10.30 -4.81 27.22
CA VAL A 78 -9.80 -6.18 27.38
C VAL A 78 -10.85 -7.12 27.94
N ASP A 79 -11.58 -6.71 28.99
CA ASP A 79 -12.60 -7.57 29.59
C ASP A 79 -13.74 -7.86 28.61
N ARG A 80 -14.16 -6.88 27.82
CA ARG A 80 -15.12 -7.05 26.73
C ARG A 80 -14.62 -8.06 25.69
N VAL A 81 -13.35 -7.96 25.26
CA VAL A 81 -12.76 -8.91 24.32
C VAL A 81 -12.81 -10.30 24.91
N LEU A 82 -12.37 -10.47 26.16
CA LEU A 82 -12.35 -11.76 26.84
C LEU A 82 -13.76 -12.34 27.03
N ASP A 83 -14.77 -11.52 27.33
CA ASP A 83 -16.17 -11.94 27.42
C ASP A 83 -16.67 -12.45 26.06
N ALA A 84 -16.39 -11.72 24.97
CA ALA A 84 -16.79 -12.13 23.63
C ALA A 84 -16.10 -13.43 23.19
N LEU A 85 -14.90 -13.75 23.70
CA LEU A 85 -14.21 -15.00 23.38
C LEU A 85 -14.92 -16.25 23.96
N GLU A 86 -15.84 -16.12 24.91
CA GLU A 86 -16.58 -17.26 25.46
C GLU A 86 -17.59 -17.85 24.46
N ASP A 87 -18.04 -17.07 23.48
CA ASP A 87 -19.10 -17.47 22.55
C ASP A 87 -18.61 -17.68 21.11
N VAL A 88 -17.30 -17.57 20.84
CA VAL A 88 -16.74 -17.70 19.49
C VAL A 88 -16.25 -19.11 19.20
N ASP A 89 -16.57 -19.58 17.99
CA ASP A 89 -16.15 -20.87 17.45
C ASP A 89 -14.85 -20.77 16.62
N ASP A 90 -14.42 -19.56 16.24
CA ASP A 90 -13.27 -19.32 15.35
C ASP A 90 -11.97 -18.98 16.11
N LEU A 91 -11.85 -19.44 17.36
CA LEU A 91 -10.66 -19.24 18.18
C LEU A 91 -9.47 -20.02 17.60
N TYR A 92 -8.49 -19.32 17.03
CA TYR A 92 -7.24 -19.89 16.53
C TYR A 92 -6.08 -19.50 17.45
N VAL A 93 -5.26 -20.48 17.85
CA VAL A 93 -4.10 -20.25 18.73
C VAL A 93 -2.86 -20.88 18.13
N GLU A 94 -1.77 -20.12 18.09
CA GLU A 94 -0.49 -20.59 17.56
C GLU A 94 0.69 -20.05 18.36
N VAL A 95 1.73 -20.88 18.48
CA VAL A 95 3.02 -20.46 19.02
C VAL A 95 3.80 -19.76 17.92
N ILE A 96 4.04 -18.46 18.12
CA ILE A 96 4.88 -17.66 17.23
C ILE A 96 6.33 -18.13 17.34
N GLY A 97 6.81 -18.75 16.26
CA GLY A 97 8.18 -19.20 16.05
C GLY A 97 8.71 -18.85 14.65
N GLN A 98 9.99 -19.15 14.42
CA GLN A 98 10.64 -19.06 13.12
C GLN A 98 11.06 -20.46 12.66
N VAL A 99 11.03 -20.70 11.36
CA VAL A 99 11.57 -21.92 10.77
C VAL A 99 12.97 -21.63 10.23
N HIS A 100 13.95 -22.39 10.72
CA HIS A 100 15.35 -22.33 10.28
C HIS A 100 15.73 -23.67 9.68
N ALA A 101 15.29 -23.93 8.44
CA ALA A 101 15.61 -25.16 7.76
C ALA A 101 17.09 -25.16 7.31
N PRO A 102 17.88 -26.20 7.67
CA PRO A 102 19.30 -26.27 7.31
C PRO A 102 19.52 -26.45 5.80
N GLN A 103 18.53 -27.01 5.12
CA GLN A 103 18.49 -27.18 3.67
C GLN A 103 17.05 -27.03 3.20
N TRP A 104 16.82 -26.37 2.07
CA TRP A 104 15.46 -26.14 1.56
C TRP A 104 15.03 -27.14 0.50
N SER A 105 15.94 -27.97 0.00
CA SER A 105 15.59 -28.99 -0.98
C SER A 105 16.35 -30.29 -0.75
N ARG A 106 15.73 -31.41 -1.10
CA ARG A 106 16.39 -32.71 -1.14
C ARG A 106 15.82 -33.53 -2.28
N ARG A 107 16.67 -33.87 -3.26
CA ARG A 107 16.28 -34.58 -4.49
C ARG A 107 15.18 -33.81 -5.23
N ARG A 108 13.94 -34.30 -5.23
CA ARG A 108 12.79 -33.71 -5.92
C ARG A 108 11.76 -33.09 -4.97
N VAL A 109 12.14 -32.90 -3.70
CA VAL A 109 11.29 -32.28 -2.67
C VAL A 109 11.90 -30.94 -2.29
N VAL A 110 11.09 -29.90 -2.28
CA VAL A 110 11.49 -28.53 -1.94
C VAL A 110 10.55 -27.96 -0.87
N LEU A 111 11.12 -27.22 0.07
CA LEU A 111 10.43 -26.42 1.06
C LEU A 111 10.31 -24.99 0.51
N LEU A 112 9.14 -24.40 0.65
CA LEU A 112 8.84 -23.06 0.16
C LEU A 112 8.01 -22.29 1.20
N GLY A 113 8.22 -20.98 1.31
CA GLY A 113 7.45 -20.12 2.22
C GLY A 113 7.67 -20.47 3.69
N ASP A 114 6.60 -20.48 4.47
CA ASP A 114 6.68 -20.75 5.91
C ASP A 114 7.26 -22.14 6.25
N ALA A 115 7.12 -23.12 5.35
CA ALA A 115 7.72 -24.44 5.52
C ALA A 115 9.26 -24.44 5.48
N ALA A 116 9.87 -23.46 4.80
CA ALA A 116 11.33 -23.32 4.68
C ALA A 116 11.89 -22.27 5.64
N TYR A 117 11.21 -21.12 5.73
CA TYR A 117 11.80 -19.91 6.30
C TYR A 117 10.79 -18.95 6.93
N CYS A 118 9.78 -19.46 7.63
CA CYS A 118 8.84 -18.60 8.37
C CYS A 118 9.60 -17.57 9.23
N PRO A 119 9.46 -16.25 9.00
CA PRO A 119 10.22 -15.23 9.70
C PRO A 119 9.58 -14.81 11.03
N SER A 120 8.52 -15.50 11.46
CA SER A 120 7.56 -15.12 12.49
C SER A 120 6.67 -13.94 12.08
N PRO A 121 5.39 -13.90 12.49
CA PRO A 121 4.44 -12.83 12.15
C PRO A 121 4.91 -11.43 12.58
N VAL A 122 5.83 -11.36 13.55
CA VAL A 122 6.39 -10.10 14.07
C VAL A 122 7.12 -9.30 13.00
N THR A 123 7.67 -9.97 11.98
CA THR A 123 8.39 -9.31 10.88
C THR A 123 7.45 -8.77 9.79
N GLY A 124 6.23 -9.32 9.69
CA GLY A 124 5.29 -9.00 8.60
C GLY A 124 5.72 -9.50 7.21
N MET A 125 6.81 -10.27 7.09
CA MET A 125 7.43 -10.62 5.80
C MET A 125 7.02 -12.00 5.26
N GLY A 126 6.24 -12.80 5.98
CA GLY A 126 5.93 -14.19 5.60
C GLY A 126 5.36 -14.32 4.18
N THR A 127 4.32 -13.56 3.86
CA THR A 127 3.71 -13.56 2.52
C THR A 127 4.69 -13.07 1.46
N THR A 128 5.42 -12.00 1.73
CA THR A 128 6.41 -11.45 0.79
C THR A 128 7.50 -12.47 0.47
N LEU A 129 8.07 -13.14 1.48
CA LEU A 129 9.08 -14.19 1.29
C LEU A 129 8.50 -15.42 0.57
N ALA A 130 7.23 -15.75 0.80
CA ALA A 130 6.58 -16.86 0.11
C ALA A 130 6.40 -16.56 -1.40
N VAL A 131 5.89 -15.37 -1.73
CA VAL A 131 5.65 -14.96 -3.13
C VAL A 131 6.98 -14.79 -3.88
N VAL A 132 7.94 -14.06 -3.29
CA VAL A 132 9.26 -13.87 -3.90
C VAL A 132 10.00 -15.20 -4.02
N GLY A 133 9.94 -16.05 -2.99
CA GLY A 133 10.53 -17.37 -3.05
C GLY A 133 9.91 -18.27 -4.11
N ALA A 134 8.60 -18.17 -4.35
CA ALA A 134 7.93 -18.92 -5.41
C ALA A 134 8.40 -18.46 -6.79
N TYR A 135 8.55 -17.14 -6.98
CA TYR A 135 9.07 -16.56 -8.22
C TYR A 135 10.51 -17.04 -8.50
N VAL A 136 11.40 -16.92 -7.51
CA VAL A 136 12.80 -17.35 -7.65
C VAL A 136 12.86 -18.87 -7.88
N LEU A 137 12.13 -19.67 -7.11
CA LEU A 137 12.09 -21.14 -7.29
C LEU A 137 11.67 -21.52 -8.72
N ALA A 138 10.61 -20.91 -9.23
CA ALA A 138 10.12 -21.19 -10.57
C ALA A 138 11.14 -20.79 -11.65
N GLY A 139 11.74 -19.60 -11.53
CA GLY A 139 12.76 -19.12 -12.46
C GLY A 139 14.01 -19.98 -12.45
N GLU A 140 14.55 -20.30 -11.27
CA GLU A 140 15.77 -21.10 -11.15
C GLU A 140 15.57 -22.53 -11.68
N ILE A 141 14.43 -23.18 -11.42
CA ILE A 141 14.15 -24.52 -11.96
C ILE A 141 14.00 -24.48 -13.48
N ALA A 142 13.38 -23.44 -14.03
CA ALA A 142 13.13 -23.36 -15.46
C ALA A 142 14.37 -22.91 -16.26
N SER A 143 15.29 -22.14 -15.64
CA SER A 143 16.53 -21.66 -16.28
C SER A 143 17.69 -22.64 -16.21
N HIS A 144 17.61 -23.72 -15.44
CA HIS A 144 18.67 -24.73 -15.33
C HIS A 144 18.25 -26.06 -15.98
N ALA A 145 19.19 -26.69 -16.71
CA ALA A 145 18.94 -28.00 -17.33
C ALA A 145 18.87 -29.13 -16.29
N ASP A 146 19.65 -29.03 -15.20
CA ASP A 146 19.62 -29.95 -14.08
C ASP A 146 18.77 -29.40 -12.92
N LEU A 147 17.84 -30.22 -12.43
CA LEU A 147 16.94 -29.84 -11.35
C LEU A 147 17.68 -29.60 -10.02
N ALA A 148 18.73 -30.36 -9.73
CA ALA A 148 19.46 -30.20 -8.49
C ALA A 148 20.22 -28.86 -8.48
N GLU A 149 20.76 -28.46 -9.64
CA GLU A 149 21.38 -27.16 -9.83
C GLU A 149 20.39 -25.99 -9.63
N GLY A 150 19.20 -26.05 -10.25
CA GLY A 150 18.17 -25.03 -10.07
C GLY A 150 17.66 -24.92 -8.63
N LEU A 151 17.47 -26.05 -7.94
CA LEU A 151 17.09 -26.05 -6.52
C LEU A 151 18.19 -25.49 -5.61
N ALA A 152 19.46 -25.72 -5.92
CA ALA A 152 20.59 -25.14 -5.20
C ALA A 152 20.72 -23.63 -5.46
N ALA A 153 20.42 -23.18 -6.69
CA ALA A 153 20.39 -21.77 -7.05
C ALA A 153 19.29 -21.01 -6.31
N TYR A 154 18.09 -21.59 -6.23
CA TYR A 154 16.98 -21.05 -5.43
C TYR A 154 17.39 -20.74 -3.98
N GLU A 155 18.01 -21.72 -3.32
CA GLU A 155 18.45 -21.55 -1.93
C GLU A 155 19.55 -20.48 -1.81
N ARG A 156 20.55 -20.52 -2.71
CA ARG A 156 21.65 -19.55 -2.73
C ARG A 156 21.19 -18.11 -2.94
N THR A 157 20.22 -17.90 -3.82
CA THR A 157 19.69 -16.57 -4.16
C THR A 157 18.87 -15.98 -3.01
N LEU A 158 18.00 -16.76 -2.36
CA LEU A 158 17.09 -16.24 -1.34
C LEU A 158 17.67 -16.23 0.07
N ARG A 159 18.55 -17.19 0.43
CA ARG A 159 19.01 -17.41 1.81
C ARG A 159 19.57 -16.17 2.50
N PRO A 160 20.44 -15.35 1.88
CA PRO A 160 20.99 -14.16 2.54
C PRO A 160 19.89 -13.17 2.95
N TRP A 161 18.92 -12.94 2.07
CA TRP A 161 17.81 -12.02 2.32
C TRP A 161 16.84 -12.58 3.37
N VAL A 162 16.51 -13.86 3.30
CA VAL A 162 15.71 -14.56 4.30
C VAL A 162 16.35 -14.45 5.69
N GLU A 163 17.63 -14.79 5.81
CA GLU A 163 18.35 -14.76 7.09
C GLU A 163 18.45 -13.34 7.65
N GLU A 164 18.58 -12.33 6.79
CA GLU A 164 18.51 -10.92 7.18
C GLU A 164 17.13 -10.57 7.76
N LYS A 165 16.03 -10.93 7.09
CA LYS A 165 14.67 -10.64 7.57
C LYS A 165 14.24 -11.47 8.78
N GLN A 166 14.88 -12.60 9.02
CA GLN A 166 14.69 -13.40 10.23
C GLN A 166 15.40 -12.81 11.46
N LYS A 167 16.37 -11.89 11.28
CA LYS A 167 17.04 -11.22 12.41
C LYS A 167 16.07 -10.29 13.13
N LEU A 168 15.84 -10.59 14.41
CA LEU A 168 15.10 -9.71 15.30
C LEU A 168 16.06 -8.70 15.95
N PRO A 169 15.65 -7.43 16.15
CA PRO A 169 16.45 -6.46 16.90
C PRO A 169 16.79 -6.97 18.31
N PRO A 170 17.96 -6.64 18.87
CA PRO A 170 18.33 -7.03 20.22
C PRO A 170 17.23 -6.67 21.24
N GLY A 171 16.74 -7.65 21.98
CA GLY A 171 15.67 -7.46 22.98
C GLY A 171 14.23 -7.56 22.45
N ALA A 172 14.03 -7.64 21.13
CA ALA A 172 12.75 -8.08 20.57
C ALA A 172 12.54 -9.59 20.82
N PRO A 173 11.31 -10.06 21.05
CA PRO A 173 10.05 -9.31 21.09
C PRO A 173 9.70 -8.70 22.46
N ARG A 174 10.57 -8.80 23.48
CA ARG A 174 10.27 -8.40 24.88
C ARG A 174 10.12 -6.89 25.09
N ILE A 175 10.83 -6.07 24.32
CA ILE A 175 10.70 -4.60 24.39
C ILE A 175 9.29 -4.17 23.95
N ALA A 176 8.75 -4.80 22.90
CA ALA A 176 7.41 -4.53 22.40
C ALA A 176 6.30 -5.18 23.27
N ASN A 177 6.65 -6.15 24.12
CA ASN A 177 5.72 -6.88 24.99
C ASN A 177 6.21 -6.89 26.44
N PRO A 178 6.14 -5.76 27.18
CA PRO A 178 6.56 -5.71 28.56
C PRO A 178 5.73 -6.66 29.45
N THR A 179 6.40 -7.44 30.29
CA THR A 179 5.74 -8.43 31.16
C THR A 179 5.33 -7.87 32.52
N SER A 180 5.64 -6.60 32.81
CA SER A 180 5.38 -5.97 34.11
C SER A 180 4.62 -4.64 33.95
N ARG A 181 3.84 -4.27 34.97
CA ARG A 181 3.13 -2.98 35.01
C ARG A 181 4.07 -1.78 34.87
N ALA A 182 5.22 -1.83 35.54
CA ALA A 182 6.26 -0.79 35.42
C ALA A 182 6.84 -0.71 34.00
N GLY A 183 7.05 -1.86 33.34
CA GLY A 183 7.53 -1.89 31.95
C GLY A 183 6.50 -1.32 30.97
N VAL A 184 5.21 -1.64 31.16
CA VAL A 184 4.12 -1.03 30.37
C VAL A 184 4.04 0.47 30.60
N ALA A 185 4.17 0.94 31.85
CA ALA A 185 4.21 2.37 32.17
C ALA A 185 5.39 3.07 31.48
N ALA A 186 6.59 2.48 31.54
CA ALA A 186 7.77 3.01 30.85
C ALA A 186 7.58 3.10 29.33
N LEU A 187 7.07 2.03 28.70
CA LEU A 187 6.77 2.02 27.27
C LEU A 187 5.77 3.11 26.88
N ARG A 188 4.68 3.28 27.66
CA ARG A 188 3.68 4.32 27.42
C ARG A 188 4.28 5.73 27.59
N THR A 189 5.15 5.94 28.57
CA THR A 189 5.86 7.21 28.76
C THR A 189 6.76 7.53 27.56
N VAL A 190 7.52 6.55 27.08
CA VAL A 190 8.37 6.70 25.87
C VAL A 190 7.51 7.03 24.65
N MET A 191 6.40 6.32 24.43
CA MET A 191 5.49 6.58 23.30
C MET A 191 4.85 7.97 23.39
N ARG A 192 4.44 8.42 24.59
CA ARG A 192 3.93 9.78 24.81
C ARG A 192 4.99 10.83 24.52
N ALA A 193 6.22 10.62 24.98
CA ALA A 193 7.34 11.51 24.70
C ALA A 193 7.64 11.58 23.19
N ALA A 194 7.62 10.45 22.49
CA ALA A 194 7.79 10.37 21.04
C ALA A 194 6.66 11.08 20.27
N GLY A 195 5.46 11.18 20.84
CA GLY A 195 4.33 11.92 20.27
C GLY A 195 4.43 13.45 20.37
N THR A 196 5.34 13.99 21.18
CA THR A 196 5.57 15.45 21.30
C THR A 196 6.24 16.02 20.03
N PRO A 197 6.14 17.33 19.74
CA PRO A 197 6.77 17.92 18.54
C PRO A 197 8.29 17.65 18.42
N LEU A 198 9.00 17.73 19.54
CA LEU A 198 10.44 17.40 19.63
C LEU A 198 10.67 15.89 19.47
N GLY A 199 9.87 15.08 20.17
CA GLY A 199 9.92 13.62 20.08
C GLY A 199 9.69 13.10 18.65
N ARG A 200 8.72 13.68 17.93
CA ARG A 200 8.41 13.34 16.53
C ARG A 200 9.59 13.67 15.61
N THR A 201 10.25 14.80 15.83
CA THR A 201 11.43 15.19 15.04
C THR A 201 12.57 14.20 15.23
N LEU A 202 12.87 13.84 16.49
CA LEU A 202 13.93 12.90 16.84
C LEU A 202 13.60 11.48 16.36
N ALA A 203 12.37 11.02 16.59
CA ALA A 203 11.88 9.73 16.13
C ALA A 203 11.90 9.62 14.60
N SER A 204 11.55 10.68 13.86
CA SER A 204 11.60 10.71 12.39
C SER A 204 13.03 10.62 11.83
N ARG A 205 14.04 11.05 12.58
CA ARG A 205 15.46 10.93 12.21
C ARG A 205 15.98 9.53 12.50
N LEU A 206 15.63 8.97 13.65
CA LEU A 206 15.98 7.59 14.03
C LEU A 206 15.31 6.57 13.12
N THR A 207 14.03 6.75 12.80
CA THR A 207 13.31 5.86 11.86
C THR A 207 13.87 5.97 10.46
N ARG A 208 14.22 7.16 9.94
CA ARG A 208 14.92 7.29 8.64
C ARG A 208 16.30 6.62 8.61
N ALA A 209 17.04 6.67 9.73
CA ALA A 209 18.32 5.99 9.84
C ALA A 209 18.18 4.46 9.96
N ALA A 210 17.05 3.98 10.49
CA ALA A 210 16.74 2.55 10.62
C ALA A 210 15.97 1.97 9.41
N SER A 211 15.29 2.81 8.63
CA SER A 211 14.51 2.43 7.46
C SER A 211 15.36 2.47 6.19
N SER A 212 16.42 1.67 6.14
CA SER A 212 16.81 1.07 4.87
C SER A 212 15.95 -0.18 4.74
N ALA A 213 14.74 -0.02 4.23
CA ALA A 213 14.01 -1.16 3.70
C ALA A 213 14.77 -1.60 2.45
N GLU A 214 15.77 -2.47 2.62
CA GLU A 214 16.46 -3.08 1.49
C GLU A 214 15.44 -3.90 0.72
N THR A 215 15.00 -3.34 -0.41
CA THR A 215 14.19 -4.00 -1.43
C THR A 215 15.01 -5.15 -2.01
N PHE A 216 14.48 -6.37 -1.95
CA PHE A 216 15.09 -7.49 -2.65
C PHE A 216 14.97 -7.28 -4.14
N THR A 217 16.11 -7.23 -4.83
CA THR A 217 16.14 -7.19 -6.29
C THR A 217 15.77 -8.58 -6.81
N LEU A 218 14.64 -8.67 -7.51
CA LEU A 218 14.21 -9.90 -8.16
C LEU A 218 15.19 -10.27 -9.28
N PRO A 219 15.61 -11.54 -9.42
CA PRO A 219 16.38 -11.99 -10.58
C PRO A 219 15.55 -11.88 -11.85
N ASP A 220 16.18 -11.48 -12.96
CA ASP A 220 15.55 -11.47 -14.27
C ASP A 220 15.77 -12.81 -14.99
N TYR A 221 14.73 -13.34 -15.63
CA TYR A 221 14.78 -14.59 -16.40
C TYR A 221 14.39 -14.35 -17.88
N PRO A 222 15.21 -13.63 -18.67
CA PRO A 222 14.86 -13.16 -20.01
C PRO A 222 14.61 -14.30 -21.03
N ASP A 223 15.35 -15.41 -20.91
CA ASP A 223 15.19 -16.57 -21.80
C ASP A 223 13.85 -17.30 -21.58
N LEU A 224 13.32 -17.24 -20.35
CA LEU A 224 12.00 -17.79 -20.02
C LEU A 224 10.86 -16.88 -20.50
N LEU A 225 11.05 -15.56 -20.37
CA LEU A 225 10.06 -14.59 -20.81
C LEU A 225 9.96 -14.54 -22.34
N SER A 226 11.08 -14.63 -23.04
CA SER A 226 11.11 -14.70 -24.51
C SER A 226 10.49 -16.00 -25.04
N SER A 227 10.79 -17.15 -24.41
CA SER A 227 10.19 -18.45 -24.78
C SER A 227 8.70 -18.54 -24.44
N ALA A 228 8.26 -18.02 -23.30
CA ALA A 228 6.84 -17.94 -22.94
C ALA A 228 6.06 -17.00 -23.89
N THR A 229 6.66 -15.87 -24.29
CA THR A 229 6.08 -14.96 -25.29
C THR A 229 5.99 -15.62 -26.66
N ALA A 230 7.02 -16.35 -27.09
CA ALA A 230 6.99 -17.13 -28.33
C ALA A 230 5.95 -18.27 -28.30
N ALA A 231 5.77 -18.93 -27.14
CA ALA A 231 4.75 -19.94 -26.93
C ALA A 231 3.32 -19.36 -26.96
N ALA A 232 3.13 -18.18 -26.36
CA ALA A 232 1.86 -17.45 -26.40
C ALA A 232 1.52 -16.96 -27.82
N LEU A 233 2.51 -16.48 -28.58
CA LEU A 233 2.35 -16.05 -29.96
C LEU A 233 2.09 -17.22 -30.94
N SER A 234 2.53 -18.43 -30.61
CA SER A 234 2.30 -19.65 -31.41
C SER A 234 0.96 -20.34 -31.10
N GLY A 235 0.12 -19.77 -30.24
CA GLY A 235 -1.24 -20.28 -29.97
C GLY A 235 -1.29 -21.56 -29.13
N SER A 236 -0.18 -21.96 -28.52
CA SER A 236 -0.18 -23.05 -27.54
C SER A 236 -0.78 -22.53 -26.23
N PRO A 237 -1.80 -23.18 -25.63
CA PRO A 237 -2.39 -22.69 -24.40
C PRO A 237 -1.33 -22.66 -23.29
N PRO A 238 -1.19 -21.55 -22.54
CA PRO A 238 -0.18 -21.45 -21.49
C PRO A 238 -0.40 -22.54 -20.44
N LEU A 239 0.67 -22.94 -19.76
CA LEU A 239 0.66 -23.95 -18.67
C LEU A 239 -0.44 -23.69 -17.63
N VAL A 240 -0.77 -22.42 -17.40
CA VAL A 240 -1.86 -21.96 -16.54
C VAL A 240 -3.23 -22.46 -17.00
N GLU A 241 -3.50 -22.55 -18.30
CA GLU A 241 -4.77 -23.03 -18.85
C GLU A 241 -4.87 -24.56 -18.81
N SER A 242 -3.75 -25.30 -18.82
CA SER A 242 -3.78 -26.75 -18.57
C SER A 242 -4.01 -27.07 -17.09
N MET A 243 -3.36 -26.31 -16.19
CA MET A 243 -3.58 -26.41 -14.74
C MET A 243 -4.99 -25.96 -14.34
N ARG A 244 -5.51 -24.89 -14.96
CA ARG A 244 -6.89 -24.43 -14.77
C ARG A 244 -7.89 -25.48 -15.22
N ARG A 245 -7.67 -26.15 -16.36
CA ARG A 245 -8.53 -27.25 -16.82
C ARG A 245 -8.50 -28.46 -15.89
N HIS A 246 -7.34 -28.79 -15.32
CA HIS A 246 -7.24 -29.84 -14.29
C HIS A 246 -7.96 -29.44 -12.99
N ALA A 247 -7.73 -28.22 -12.48
CA ALA A 247 -8.36 -27.73 -11.27
C ALA A 247 -9.89 -27.55 -11.41
N LEU A 248 -10.36 -27.15 -12.59
CA LEU A 248 -11.79 -27.06 -12.91
C LEU A 248 -12.45 -28.43 -13.12
N ALA A 249 -11.68 -29.44 -13.55
CA ALA A 249 -12.18 -30.83 -13.64
C ALA A 249 -12.34 -31.47 -12.25
N GLU A 250 -11.52 -31.09 -11.26
CA GLU A 250 -11.67 -31.54 -9.87
C GLU A 250 -12.78 -30.79 -9.10
N ALA A 251 -13.04 -29.52 -9.45
CA ALA A 251 -13.97 -28.64 -8.72
C ALA A 251 -15.44 -28.71 -9.21
N GLY A 252 -15.91 -29.88 -9.63
CA GLY A 252 -17.24 -30.09 -10.21
C GLY A 252 -18.43 -29.90 -9.25
N HIS A 253 -18.68 -28.69 -8.74
CA HIS A 253 -19.96 -28.27 -8.17
C HIS A 253 -20.40 -26.93 -8.78
N HIS A 254 -21.58 -26.95 -9.40
CA HIS A 254 -22.15 -25.91 -10.24
C HIS A 254 -22.40 -24.57 -9.54
N SER A 255 -22.00 -23.48 -10.21
CA SER A 255 -22.72 -22.19 -10.23
C SER A 255 -22.32 -21.41 -11.50
N PRO A 256 -23.25 -20.73 -12.20
CA PRO A 256 -22.99 -20.13 -13.50
C PRO A 256 -22.16 -18.84 -13.39
N THR A 257 -21.05 -18.76 -14.12
CA THR A 257 -20.27 -17.53 -14.32
C THR A 257 -20.85 -16.68 -15.46
N PRO A 258 -20.87 -15.33 -15.34
CA PRO A 258 -21.27 -14.46 -16.45
C PRO A 258 -20.18 -14.40 -17.55
N PRO A 259 -20.54 -14.10 -18.80
CA PRO A 259 -19.60 -14.15 -19.93
C PRO A 259 -18.55 -13.03 -19.87
N SER A 260 -17.34 -13.35 -20.35
CA SER A 260 -16.19 -12.44 -20.35
C SER A 260 -16.17 -11.52 -21.58
N LEU A 261 -15.52 -10.36 -21.43
CA LEU A 261 -15.40 -9.31 -22.46
C LEU A 261 -14.60 -9.71 -23.72
N ALA A 262 -14.00 -10.90 -23.76
CA ALA A 262 -13.13 -11.35 -24.85
C ALA A 262 -13.88 -11.74 -26.14
N ASP A 263 -15.18 -12.04 -26.08
CA ASP A 263 -15.94 -12.58 -27.21
C ASP A 263 -16.36 -11.53 -28.27
N ARG A 264 -15.78 -10.31 -28.25
CA ARG A 264 -16.28 -9.16 -29.03
C ARG A 264 -15.35 -8.51 -30.06
N CYS A 265 -14.17 -9.05 -30.35
CA CYS A 265 -13.28 -8.42 -31.36
C CYS A 265 -12.90 -9.36 -32.52
N GLY A 266 -13.30 -8.97 -33.73
CA GLY A 266 -12.94 -9.57 -35.01
C GLY A 266 -11.55 -9.12 -35.54
N PRO A 267 -11.21 -9.50 -36.78
CA PRO A 267 -9.83 -9.57 -37.27
C PRO A 267 -9.27 -8.20 -37.66
N GLY A 268 -8.28 -7.72 -36.89
CA GLY A 268 -7.55 -6.47 -37.20
C GLY A 268 -6.19 -6.31 -36.50
N CYS A 269 -5.66 -7.33 -35.84
CA CYS A 269 -4.41 -7.24 -35.07
C CYS A 269 -3.18 -7.49 -35.94
N ALA A 270 -2.76 -6.46 -36.69
CA ALA A 270 -1.46 -6.40 -37.37
C ALA A 270 -0.75 -5.07 -37.06
N TRP A 271 -0.46 -4.81 -35.78
CA TRP A 271 0.28 -3.61 -35.32
C TRP A 271 1.10 -3.91 -34.04
N ASN A 272 1.95 -4.94 -34.01
CA ASN A 272 2.54 -5.50 -32.78
C ASN A 272 3.99 -5.10 -32.42
N GLY A 273 4.63 -4.15 -33.11
CA GLY A 273 6.04 -3.80 -32.81
C GLY A 273 6.25 -2.78 -31.68
N ILE A 274 5.42 -1.74 -31.62
CA ILE A 274 5.63 -0.57 -30.73
C ILE A 274 4.84 -0.69 -29.41
N TYR A 275 3.78 -1.50 -29.39
CA TYR A 275 2.90 -1.66 -28.22
C TYR A 275 3.60 -2.31 -27.01
N HIS A 276 4.49 -3.28 -27.20
CA HIS A 276 5.13 -3.99 -26.09
C HIS A 276 6.10 -3.11 -25.30
N VAL A 277 6.91 -2.28 -25.96
CA VAL A 277 7.86 -1.37 -25.31
C VAL A 277 7.15 -0.28 -24.49
N VAL A 278 5.98 0.17 -24.95
CA VAL A 278 5.20 1.23 -24.29
C VAL A 278 4.39 0.68 -23.11
N MET A 279 3.90 -0.57 -23.19
CA MET A 279 3.15 -1.21 -22.10
C MET A 279 4.04 -1.58 -20.89
N ASP A 280 5.27 -2.06 -21.12
CA ASP A 280 6.24 -2.29 -20.04
C ASP A 280 6.63 -0.98 -19.33
N MET A 281 6.67 0.13 -20.06
CA MET A 281 6.99 1.43 -19.49
C MET A 281 5.83 1.99 -18.64
N LEU A 282 4.57 1.87 -19.07
CA LEU A 282 3.38 2.29 -18.31
C LEU A 282 3.15 1.45 -17.04
N ALA A 283 3.46 0.15 -17.08
CA ALA A 283 3.41 -0.72 -15.90
C ALA A 283 4.34 -0.21 -14.77
N GLY A 284 5.50 0.36 -15.11
CA GLY A 284 6.43 0.97 -14.15
C GLY A 284 5.91 2.24 -13.47
N TRP A 285 4.86 2.90 -14.00
CA TRP A 285 4.27 4.10 -13.42
C TRP A 285 2.99 3.84 -12.63
N SER A 286 2.49 2.60 -12.58
CA SER A 286 1.24 2.26 -11.88
C SER A 286 1.27 2.69 -10.41
N ASP A 287 2.33 2.35 -9.68
CA ASP A 287 2.47 2.70 -8.26
C ASP A 287 2.50 4.21 -8.02
N PHE A 288 3.16 4.95 -8.92
CA PHE A 288 3.16 6.40 -8.89
C PHE A 288 1.74 6.94 -9.11
N HIS A 289 1.03 6.48 -10.14
CA HIS A 289 -0.33 6.93 -10.43
C HIS A 289 -1.31 6.60 -9.30
N VAL A 290 -1.23 5.42 -8.69
CA VAL A 290 -2.05 5.05 -7.51
C VAL A 290 -1.76 6.01 -6.34
N ALA A 291 -0.49 6.25 -6.03
CA ALA A 291 -0.10 7.15 -4.96
C ALA A 291 -0.58 8.59 -5.22
N MET A 292 -0.47 9.06 -6.47
CA MET A 292 -0.84 10.43 -6.83
C MET A 292 -2.36 10.64 -6.91
N VAL A 293 -3.15 9.68 -7.39
CA VAL A 293 -4.62 9.73 -7.31
C VAL A 293 -5.05 9.92 -5.85
N GLY A 294 -4.50 9.11 -4.93
CA GLY A 294 -4.83 9.19 -3.51
C GLY A 294 -4.42 10.54 -2.89
N ALA A 295 -3.17 10.97 -3.11
CA ALA A 295 -2.65 12.21 -2.54
C ALA A 295 -3.40 13.47 -3.03
N THR A 296 -3.69 13.53 -4.33
CA THR A 296 -4.38 14.69 -4.93
C THR A 296 -5.87 14.73 -4.57
N ALA A 297 -6.54 13.58 -4.48
CA ALA A 297 -7.91 13.48 -3.98
C ALA A 297 -8.03 13.92 -2.51
N ALA A 298 -7.10 13.48 -1.65
CA ALA A 298 -7.07 13.89 -0.25
C ALA A 298 -6.86 15.40 -0.10
N LEU A 299 -5.92 15.99 -0.86
CA LEU A 299 -5.68 17.43 -0.85
C LEU A 299 -6.88 18.23 -1.37
N ALA A 300 -7.51 17.79 -2.45
CA ALA A 300 -8.73 18.44 -2.97
C ALA A 300 -9.84 18.44 -1.91
N GLY A 301 -10.05 17.31 -1.22
CA GLY A 301 -11.01 17.21 -0.12
C GLY A 301 -10.69 18.17 1.04
N LEU A 302 -9.43 18.23 1.48
CA LEU A 302 -9.00 19.14 2.53
C LEU A 302 -9.20 20.62 2.16
N VAL A 303 -8.91 21.01 0.91
CA VAL A 303 -9.14 22.37 0.43
C VAL A 303 -10.62 22.72 0.43
N ILE A 304 -11.50 21.79 0.00
CA ILE A 304 -12.96 21.99 0.02
C ILE A 304 -13.48 22.14 1.45
N VAL A 305 -13.03 21.29 2.39
CA VAL A 305 -13.42 21.37 3.81
C VAL A 305 -12.92 22.67 4.45
N ALA A 306 -11.68 23.06 4.20
CA ALA A 306 -11.14 24.31 4.72
C ALA A 306 -11.91 25.54 4.20
N ALA A 307 -12.31 25.51 2.93
CA ALA A 307 -13.14 26.53 2.33
C ALA A 307 -14.56 26.55 2.92
N SER A 308 -15.16 25.38 3.20
CA SER A 308 -16.53 25.30 3.74
C SER A 308 -16.65 25.85 5.16
N VAL A 309 -15.61 25.68 5.99
CA VAL A 309 -15.59 26.21 7.37
C VAL A 309 -15.55 27.74 7.40
N ASN A 310 -15.08 28.39 6.34
CA ASN A 310 -14.94 29.85 6.26
C ASN A 310 -15.72 30.45 5.08
N ILE A 311 -16.81 29.81 4.65
CA ILE A 311 -17.49 30.13 3.39
C ILE A 311 -17.89 31.60 3.29
N ASP A 312 -18.41 32.19 4.38
CA ASP A 312 -18.85 33.58 4.42
C ASP A 312 -17.68 34.55 4.12
N LYS A 313 -16.49 34.26 4.67
CA LYS A 313 -15.28 35.07 4.45
C LYS A 313 -14.68 34.86 3.06
N VAL A 314 -14.75 33.63 2.55
CA VAL A 314 -14.23 33.28 1.22
C VAL A 314 -15.07 33.94 0.13
N VAL A 315 -16.39 33.92 0.26
CA VAL A 315 -17.34 34.53 -0.69
C VAL A 315 -17.29 36.06 -0.64
N ALA A 316 -16.99 36.66 0.52
CA ALA A 316 -16.83 38.10 0.65
C ALA A 316 -15.67 38.67 -0.21
N THR A 317 -14.65 37.85 -0.52
CA THR A 317 -13.49 38.26 -1.31
C THR A 317 -13.43 37.47 -2.63
N GLY A 318 -13.93 38.08 -3.71
CA GLY A 318 -13.99 37.42 -5.03
C GLY A 318 -12.64 36.91 -5.57
N SER A 319 -11.53 37.59 -5.24
CA SER A 319 -10.18 37.17 -5.65
C SER A 319 -9.70 35.89 -4.94
N VAL A 320 -10.12 35.65 -3.70
CA VAL A 320 -9.81 34.41 -2.94
C VAL A 320 -10.62 33.24 -3.49
N THR A 321 -11.92 33.44 -3.74
CA THR A 321 -12.80 32.42 -4.33
C THR A 321 -12.28 31.95 -5.69
N SER A 322 -11.93 32.87 -6.59
CA SER A 322 -11.46 32.51 -7.93
C SER A 322 -10.13 31.73 -7.91
N ARG A 323 -9.23 32.02 -6.97
CA ARG A 323 -7.96 31.31 -6.79
C ARG A 323 -8.14 29.92 -6.20
N LEU A 324 -9.04 29.76 -5.23
CA LEU A 324 -9.39 28.44 -4.68
C LEU A 324 -10.01 27.55 -5.76
N ALA A 325 -10.93 28.10 -6.56
CA ALA A 325 -11.54 27.39 -7.68
C ALA A 325 -10.49 26.94 -8.72
N ALA A 326 -9.54 27.79 -9.07
CA ALA A 326 -8.45 27.43 -9.98
C ALA A 326 -7.51 26.36 -9.40
N SER A 327 -7.22 26.42 -8.09
CA SER A 327 -6.43 25.39 -7.40
C SER A 327 -7.15 24.04 -7.39
N ILE A 328 -8.45 24.02 -7.10
CA ILE A 328 -9.26 22.79 -7.10
C ILE A 328 -9.33 22.23 -8.52
N ALA A 329 -9.59 23.08 -9.52
CA ALA A 329 -9.63 22.65 -10.92
C ALA A 329 -8.32 21.97 -11.34
N THR A 330 -7.17 22.53 -10.97
CA THR A 330 -5.86 21.95 -11.29
C THR A 330 -5.61 20.62 -10.54
N LEU A 331 -6.05 20.51 -9.27
CA LEU A 331 -6.02 19.23 -8.52
C LEU A 331 -6.89 18.16 -9.18
N VAL A 332 -8.06 18.53 -9.72
CA VAL A 332 -8.91 17.61 -10.48
C VAL A 332 -8.20 17.12 -11.75
N VAL A 333 -7.47 17.98 -12.46
CA VAL A 333 -6.62 17.53 -13.59
C VAL A 333 -5.62 16.47 -13.13
N ALA A 334 -4.95 16.69 -12.00
CA ALA A 334 -4.00 15.73 -11.46
C ALA A 334 -4.63 14.37 -11.10
N ILE A 335 -5.84 14.38 -10.53
CA ILE A 335 -6.61 13.17 -10.25
C ILE A 335 -6.97 12.45 -11.54
N VAL A 336 -7.49 13.18 -12.54
CA VAL A 336 -7.90 12.60 -13.82
C VAL A 336 -6.71 12.01 -14.56
N VAL A 337 -5.62 12.77 -14.73
CA VAL A 337 -4.42 12.32 -15.43
C VAL A 337 -3.80 11.11 -14.72
N SER A 338 -3.77 11.10 -13.39
CA SER A 338 -3.26 9.95 -12.65
C SER A 338 -4.19 8.74 -12.77
N GLY A 339 -5.52 8.93 -12.76
CA GLY A 339 -6.49 7.87 -12.98
C GLY A 339 -6.42 7.28 -14.40
N LEU A 340 -6.17 8.12 -15.41
CA LEU A 340 -5.94 7.67 -16.79
C LEU A 340 -4.69 6.79 -16.89
N GLY A 341 -3.65 7.09 -16.12
CA GLY A 341 -2.43 6.28 -16.03
C GLY A 341 -2.64 4.88 -15.44
N LEU A 342 -3.81 4.62 -14.84
CA LEU A 342 -4.20 3.31 -14.29
C LEU A 342 -5.06 2.49 -15.25
N VAL A 343 -5.52 3.07 -16.37
CA VAL A 343 -6.36 2.36 -17.34
C VAL A 343 -5.48 1.37 -18.12
N PRO A 344 -5.68 0.04 -17.95
CA PRO A 344 -4.86 -0.94 -18.64
C PRO A 344 -5.12 -0.88 -20.14
N GLY A 345 -4.06 -0.96 -20.95
CA GLY A 345 -4.18 -0.98 -22.40
C GLY A 345 -4.50 0.37 -23.05
N LEU A 346 -4.42 1.48 -22.32
CA LEU A 346 -4.66 2.81 -22.87
C LEU A 346 -3.55 3.21 -23.87
N PRO A 347 -3.85 3.46 -25.15
CA PRO A 347 -2.83 3.87 -26.11
C PRO A 347 -2.24 5.23 -25.75
N LEU A 348 -0.93 5.39 -25.89
CA LEU A 348 -0.21 6.61 -25.51
C LEU A 348 -0.77 7.90 -26.16
N PRO A 349 -1.14 7.94 -27.46
CA PRO A 349 -1.78 9.11 -28.04
C PRO A 349 -3.14 9.44 -27.41
N TRP A 350 -3.87 8.41 -26.98
CA TRP A 350 -5.16 8.57 -26.33
C TRP A 350 -5.00 9.08 -24.88
N PHE A 351 -4.02 8.56 -24.14
CA PHE A 351 -3.61 9.14 -22.85
C PHE A 351 -3.22 10.63 -23.01
N GLY A 352 -2.48 10.97 -24.07
CA GLY A 352 -2.12 12.35 -24.39
C GLY A 352 -3.32 13.24 -24.71
N ALA A 353 -4.21 12.78 -25.58
CA ALA A 353 -5.44 13.48 -25.96
C ALA A 353 -6.33 13.77 -24.74
N MET A 354 -6.52 12.77 -23.88
CA MET A 354 -7.33 12.90 -22.66
C MET A 354 -6.65 13.79 -21.61
N THR A 355 -5.32 13.76 -21.50
CA THR A 355 -4.56 14.67 -20.62
C THR A 355 -4.77 16.13 -21.05
N ILE A 356 -4.72 16.41 -22.35
CA ILE A 356 -5.04 17.75 -22.88
C ILE A 356 -6.50 18.11 -22.60
N ALA A 357 -7.43 17.19 -22.90
CA ALA A 357 -8.85 17.42 -22.67
C ALA A 357 -9.16 17.72 -21.20
N ALA A 358 -8.52 17.01 -20.27
CA ALA A 358 -8.64 17.24 -18.84
C ALA A 358 -8.05 18.60 -18.40
N ALA A 359 -7.00 19.08 -19.06
CA ALA A 359 -6.35 20.35 -18.73
C ALA A 359 -7.12 21.60 -19.23
N ILE A 360 -7.97 21.47 -20.27
CA ILE A 360 -8.71 22.61 -20.86
C ILE A 360 -9.57 23.36 -19.84
N PRO A 361 -10.42 22.72 -19.01
CA PRO A 361 -11.22 23.44 -18.01
C PRO A 361 -10.35 24.23 -17.02
N ALA A 362 -9.21 23.68 -16.60
CA ALA A 362 -8.30 24.35 -15.66
C ALA A 362 -7.72 25.65 -16.24
N VAL A 363 -7.52 25.73 -17.57
CA VAL A 363 -7.12 26.97 -18.25
C VAL A 363 -8.17 28.05 -18.02
N GLY A 364 -9.46 27.74 -18.21
CA GLY A 364 -10.55 28.69 -18.01
C GLY A 364 -10.60 29.23 -16.58
N PHE A 365 -10.51 28.35 -15.58
CA PHE A 365 -10.45 28.76 -14.17
C PHE A 365 -9.20 29.59 -13.86
N GLN A 366 -8.06 29.25 -14.42
CA GLN A 366 -6.80 29.95 -14.18
C GLN A 366 -6.78 31.35 -14.82
N PHE A 367 -7.32 31.50 -16.05
CA PHE A 367 -7.50 32.81 -16.67
C PHE A 367 -8.54 33.65 -15.93
N HIS A 368 -9.63 33.04 -15.46
CA HIS A 368 -10.61 33.72 -14.64
C HIS A 368 -9.96 34.26 -13.35
N ALA A 369 -9.24 33.43 -12.61
CA ALA A 369 -8.51 33.83 -11.41
C ALA A 369 -7.48 34.94 -11.67
N ALA A 370 -6.72 34.84 -12.75
CA ALA A 370 -5.76 35.86 -13.18
C ALA A 370 -6.47 37.20 -13.47
N SER A 371 -7.60 37.16 -14.18
CA SER A 371 -8.37 38.35 -14.54
C SER A 371 -9.00 39.03 -13.33
N THR A 372 -9.52 38.24 -12.38
CA THR A 372 -10.11 38.74 -11.13
C THR A 372 -9.04 39.40 -10.25
N LEU A 373 -7.85 38.80 -10.15
CA LEU A 373 -6.72 39.36 -9.43
C LEU A 373 -6.17 40.65 -10.07
N ALA A 374 -6.24 40.76 -11.41
CA ALA A 374 -5.82 41.95 -12.14
C ALA A 374 -6.81 43.12 -11.98
N ARG A 375 -8.11 42.84 -11.83
CA ARG A 375 -9.17 43.84 -11.61
C ARG A 375 -9.24 44.31 -10.15
N ASP A 376 -8.69 43.55 -9.22
CA ASP A 376 -8.67 43.87 -7.79
C ASP A 376 -7.67 45.02 -7.48
N ARG A 377 -8.21 46.24 -7.32
CA ARG A 377 -7.45 47.48 -7.12
C ARG A 377 -7.00 47.73 -5.68
N GLN A 378 -7.48 46.96 -4.70
CA GLN A 378 -7.26 47.25 -3.27
C GLN A 378 -6.05 46.53 -2.64
N GLY A 379 -5.44 45.55 -3.33
CA GLY A 379 -4.31 44.78 -2.80
C GLY A 379 -2.91 45.34 -3.10
N PRO A 380 -1.86 44.93 -2.35
CA PRO A 380 -0.47 45.31 -2.61
C PRO A 380 0.00 44.88 -4.01
N THR A 381 0.61 45.80 -4.76
CA THR A 381 1.03 45.61 -6.17
C THR A 381 2.23 44.67 -6.33
N ARG A 382 3.01 44.46 -5.27
CA ARG A 382 4.28 43.71 -5.32
C ARG A 382 4.01 42.19 -5.34
N GLY A 383 4.34 41.54 -6.46
CA GLY A 383 4.25 40.08 -6.62
C GLY A 383 2.91 39.56 -7.19
N ARG A 384 2.01 40.44 -7.64
CA ARG A 384 0.70 40.05 -8.22
C ARG A 384 0.85 39.21 -9.50
N SER A 385 1.74 39.62 -10.40
CA SER A 385 2.04 38.88 -11.65
C SER A 385 2.65 37.50 -11.36
N LEU A 386 3.60 37.44 -10.43
CA LEU A 386 4.28 36.19 -10.05
C LEU A 386 3.30 35.16 -9.45
N ARG A 387 2.38 35.60 -8.58
CA ARG A 387 1.35 34.72 -7.99
C ARG A 387 0.38 34.19 -9.04
N SER A 388 0.02 35.02 -10.02
CA SER A 388 -0.84 34.59 -11.13
C SER A 388 -0.13 33.62 -12.08
N ALA A 389 1.17 33.85 -12.34
CA ALA A 389 1.97 33.02 -13.24
C ALA A 389 2.20 31.60 -12.68
N ILE A 390 2.40 31.46 -11.36
CA ILE A 390 2.64 30.17 -10.71
C ILE A 390 1.54 29.13 -11.01
N GLY A 391 0.27 29.54 -11.04
CA GLY A 391 -0.82 28.59 -11.32
C GLY A 391 -0.92 28.11 -12.77
N PHE A 392 -0.24 28.76 -13.72
CA PHE A 392 -0.14 28.27 -15.10
C PHE A 392 0.91 27.18 -15.27
N VAL A 393 1.88 27.07 -14.35
CA VAL A 393 3.02 26.14 -14.48
C VAL A 393 2.56 24.67 -14.57
N PRO A 394 1.68 24.15 -13.68
CA PRO A 394 1.24 22.77 -13.77
C PRO A 394 0.40 22.51 -15.03
N ILE A 395 -0.41 23.48 -15.43
CA ILE A 395 -1.27 23.39 -16.64
C ILE A 395 -0.38 23.25 -17.88
N LEU A 396 0.63 24.10 -18.04
CA LEU A 396 1.59 24.02 -19.15
C LEU A 396 2.33 22.67 -19.17
N ALA A 397 2.68 22.12 -18.00
CA ALA A 397 3.28 20.80 -17.91
C ALA A 397 2.33 19.69 -18.42
N TYR A 398 1.03 19.75 -18.11
CA TYR A 398 0.06 18.79 -18.66
C TYR A 398 -0.14 18.94 -20.17
N PHE A 399 -0.14 20.16 -20.70
CA PHE A 399 -0.19 20.36 -22.16
C PHE A 399 1.07 19.82 -22.84
N ALA A 400 2.25 20.05 -22.27
CA ALA A 400 3.50 19.50 -22.78
C ALA A 400 3.51 17.97 -22.71
N ALA A 401 3.08 17.39 -21.59
CA ALA A 401 2.92 15.95 -21.44
C ALA A 401 1.97 15.36 -22.48
N GLY A 402 0.80 15.98 -22.64
CA GLY A 402 -0.22 15.55 -23.59
C GLY A 402 0.24 15.64 -25.04
N ALA A 403 0.96 16.70 -25.40
CA ALA A 403 1.53 16.89 -26.74
C ALA A 403 2.62 15.85 -27.04
N LEU A 404 3.49 15.55 -26.08
CA LEU A 404 4.50 14.50 -26.21
C LEU A 404 3.86 13.12 -26.38
N CYS A 405 2.86 12.80 -25.55
CA CYS A 405 2.12 11.54 -25.65
C CYS A 405 1.36 11.42 -26.99
N LEU A 406 0.75 12.52 -27.49
CA LEU A 406 0.10 12.57 -28.81
C LEU A 406 1.09 12.34 -29.96
N ALA A 407 2.31 12.85 -29.83
CA ALA A 407 3.40 12.62 -30.77
C ALA A 407 4.02 11.20 -30.65
N GLY A 408 3.45 10.33 -29.80
CA GLY A 408 3.96 8.99 -29.56
C GLY A 408 5.25 8.95 -28.74
N GLN A 409 5.65 10.04 -28.09
CA GLN A 409 6.86 10.13 -27.27
C GLN A 409 6.61 9.60 -25.85
N PRO A 410 7.24 8.50 -25.44
CA PRO A 410 7.01 7.90 -24.10
C PRO A 410 7.42 8.81 -22.94
N SER A 411 8.32 9.76 -23.19
CA SER A 411 8.74 10.77 -22.21
C SER A 411 7.57 11.64 -21.72
N GLY A 412 6.46 11.72 -22.48
CA GLY A 412 5.27 12.46 -22.08
C GLY A 412 4.63 11.96 -20.77
N VAL A 413 4.73 10.65 -20.47
CA VAL A 413 4.26 10.10 -19.19
C VAL A 413 5.09 10.67 -18.03
N GLY A 414 6.41 10.72 -18.17
CA GLY A 414 7.29 11.35 -17.17
C GLY A 414 7.01 12.85 -16.99
N VAL A 415 6.71 13.57 -18.07
CA VAL A 415 6.31 14.99 -17.98
C VAL A 415 4.97 15.17 -17.26
N SER A 416 4.01 14.24 -17.44
CA SER A 416 2.75 14.27 -16.68
C SER A 416 2.98 14.04 -15.18
N ALA A 417 3.92 13.18 -14.80
CA ALA A 417 4.31 12.98 -13.40
C ALA A 417 4.87 14.27 -12.77
N VAL A 418 5.74 14.99 -13.50
CA VAL A 418 6.23 16.31 -13.07
C VAL A 418 5.08 17.32 -12.94
N GLY A 419 4.14 17.36 -13.88
CA GLY A 419 2.94 18.21 -13.80
C GLY A 419 2.09 17.91 -12.56
N THR A 420 1.99 16.65 -12.19
CA THR A 420 1.24 16.18 -11.00
C THR A 420 1.91 16.61 -9.70
N LEU A 421 3.24 16.47 -9.59
CA LEU A 421 4.01 16.97 -8.45
C LEU A 421 3.93 18.49 -8.32
N MET A 422 4.06 19.21 -9.43
CA MET A 422 3.92 20.67 -9.45
C MET A 422 2.53 21.11 -9.02
N THR A 423 1.48 20.37 -9.41
CA THR A 423 0.10 20.64 -8.98
C THR A 423 -0.03 20.62 -7.47
N ILE A 424 0.54 19.62 -6.80
CA ILE A 424 0.50 19.52 -5.33
C ILE A 424 1.20 20.73 -4.68
N ILE A 425 2.41 21.05 -5.13
CA ILE A 425 3.19 22.17 -4.58
C ILE A 425 2.43 23.49 -4.76
N VAL A 426 1.92 23.74 -5.96
CA VAL A 426 1.16 24.94 -6.27
C VAL A 426 -0.14 25.01 -5.46
N ALA A 427 -0.87 23.90 -5.31
CA ALA A 427 -2.09 23.85 -4.52
C ALA A 427 -1.84 24.15 -3.04
N LEU A 428 -0.79 23.58 -2.45
CA LEU A 428 -0.38 23.87 -1.08
C LEU A 428 -0.03 25.35 -0.89
N LEU A 429 0.72 25.94 -1.83
CA LEU A 429 1.06 27.36 -1.79
C LEU A 429 -0.19 28.25 -1.90
N ILE A 430 -1.10 27.95 -2.83
CA ILE A 430 -2.34 28.73 -3.00
C ILE A 430 -3.23 28.61 -1.77
N SER A 431 -3.41 27.39 -1.24
CA SER A 431 -4.20 27.12 -0.04
C SER A 431 -3.62 27.82 1.19
N TRP A 432 -2.30 27.81 1.38
CA TRP A 432 -1.63 28.52 2.47
C TRP A 432 -1.86 30.03 2.38
N ILE A 433 -1.66 30.62 1.19
CA ILE A 433 -1.87 32.05 0.98
C ILE A 433 -3.33 32.42 1.23
N ALA A 434 -4.29 31.62 0.74
CA ALA A 434 -5.71 31.85 0.97
C ALA A 434 -6.06 31.80 2.47
N LEU A 435 -5.52 30.84 3.22
CA LEU A 435 -5.75 30.73 4.66
C LEU A 435 -5.21 31.93 5.44
N VAL A 436 -3.99 32.39 5.12
CA VAL A 436 -3.39 33.58 5.76
C VAL A 436 -4.19 34.84 5.44
N GLU A 437 -4.73 34.94 4.22
CA GLU A 437 -5.51 36.10 3.76
C GLU A 437 -6.93 36.14 4.35
N VAL A 438 -7.51 34.98 4.73
CA VAL A 438 -8.82 34.87 5.41
C VAL A 438 -8.73 35.06 6.93
N LEU A 439 -7.56 34.79 7.53
CA LEU A 439 -7.31 34.95 8.97
C LEU A 439 -6.76 36.33 9.37
N ARG A 440 -6.34 37.14 8.40
CA ARG A 440 -6.08 38.57 8.59
C ARG A 440 -7.36 39.35 8.44
#